data_AF-A0A1Q7WH11-F1
#
_entry.id   AF-A0A1Q7WH11-F1
#
_cell.length_a   1.000
_cell.length_b   1.000
_cell.length_c   1.000
_cell.angle_alpha   90.00
_cell.angle_beta   90.00
_cell.angle_gamma   90.00
#
_symmetry.space_group_name_H-M   'P 1'
#
loop_
_entity.id
_entity.type
_entity.pdbx_description
1 polymer ?
#
loop_
_entity_poly.entity_id
_entity_poly.type
_entity_poly.pdbx_seq_one_letter_code
_entity_poly.pdbx_strand_id
1 'polypeptide(L)'
;MEILLARATGGLSRLAGTGGGTTVPGKLLWKLDPSAVDELARRLPLGSALVSATNGKTTTAAMAAGILRGKLRLAHNSSGANLVSGVASTLLAARDAELGLLEVDEAALPEVARRLRPRAVCLGNLFRDQLDRYGELELVAGRWRAAVQELPTDSALVVNGDDPQVGDLGRERGPGTRTVFGVDDPRQAHPALQHAADSKWCIRCGTAYEYAAAYIGHLGDYRCPACGHARPPLDVVAREIELGGIERGYWSSSRSTTRRLTERTCPGSGTSTSSPSSPRSSGSWPPATGPPSSRFALSTAASTSRRSRSCRSSKPRSIARSS
;
A
#
# COMPACT_ATOMS: atom_id res chain seq x y z
N MET A 1 -1.80 -20.28 -33.24
CA MET A 1 -2.57 -21.52 -33.53
C MET A 1 -3.03 -22.21 -32.23
N GLU A 2 -2.32 -22.03 -31.11
CA GLU A 2 -2.63 -22.65 -29.80
C GLU A 2 -3.85 -22.05 -29.07
N ILE A 3 -4.11 -20.74 -29.21
CA ILE A 3 -5.33 -20.10 -28.68
C ILE A 3 -6.60 -20.70 -29.32
N LEU A 4 -6.51 -21.16 -30.57
CA LEU A 4 -7.61 -21.84 -31.28
C LEU A 4 -7.77 -23.30 -30.83
N LEU A 5 -6.69 -23.99 -30.43
CA LEU A 5 -6.75 -25.32 -29.83
C LEU A 5 -7.32 -25.30 -28.40
N ALA A 6 -7.02 -24.27 -27.61
CA ALA A 6 -7.71 -23.99 -26.35
C ALA A 6 -9.21 -23.66 -26.57
N ARG A 7 -9.56 -23.07 -27.72
CA ARG A 7 -10.95 -22.85 -28.14
C ARG A 7 -11.65 -24.10 -28.65
N ALA A 8 -10.93 -25.04 -29.27
CA ALA A 8 -11.48 -26.30 -29.78
C ALA A 8 -11.82 -27.25 -28.63
N THR A 9 -11.00 -27.30 -27.58
CA THR A 9 -11.33 -28.02 -26.33
C THR A 9 -12.50 -27.38 -25.59
N GLY A 10 -12.62 -26.04 -25.58
CA GLY A 10 -13.81 -25.35 -25.09
C GLY A 10 -15.06 -25.55 -25.97
N GLY A 11 -14.89 -25.85 -27.25
CA GLY A 11 -15.98 -26.12 -28.19
C GLY A 11 -16.56 -27.52 -28.07
N LEU A 12 -15.73 -28.52 -27.84
CA LEU A 12 -16.14 -29.92 -27.65
C LEU A 12 -16.87 -30.14 -26.32
N SER A 13 -16.57 -29.34 -25.29
CA SER A 13 -17.31 -29.36 -24.02
C SER A 13 -18.78 -28.97 -24.14
N ARG A 14 -19.19 -28.28 -25.23
CA ARG A 14 -20.60 -27.88 -25.45
C ARG A 14 -21.50 -29.03 -25.87
N LEU A 15 -20.95 -30.12 -26.40
CA LEU A 15 -21.73 -31.28 -26.86
C LEU A 15 -21.97 -32.32 -25.75
N ALA A 16 -21.35 -32.18 -24.57
CA ALA A 16 -21.39 -33.18 -23.50
C ALA A 16 -22.44 -32.93 -22.40
N GLY A 17 -23.32 -31.94 -22.55
CA GLY A 17 -24.52 -31.79 -21.69
C GLY A 17 -24.27 -31.48 -20.20
N THR A 18 -23.03 -31.22 -19.77
CA THR A 18 -22.72 -30.79 -18.40
C THR A 18 -22.67 -29.25 -18.35
N GLY A 19 -23.73 -28.65 -17.80
CA GLY A 19 -23.85 -27.21 -17.66
C GLY A 19 -22.71 -26.61 -16.82
N GLY A 20 -21.79 -25.91 -17.48
CA GLY A 20 -20.70 -25.18 -16.83
C GLY A 20 -19.64 -24.78 -17.85
N GLY A 21 -19.63 -23.51 -18.27
CA GLY A 21 -18.70 -22.99 -19.27
C GLY A 21 -17.24 -23.33 -18.97
N THR A 22 -16.55 -23.89 -19.96
CA THR A 22 -15.15 -24.34 -19.91
C THR A 22 -14.20 -23.15 -19.74
N THR A 23 -13.98 -22.77 -18.49
CA THR A 23 -12.91 -21.84 -18.11
C THR A 23 -11.67 -22.68 -17.85
N VAL A 24 -10.67 -22.62 -18.73
CA VAL A 24 -9.36 -23.23 -18.43
C VAL A 24 -8.84 -22.58 -17.15
N PRO A 25 -8.61 -23.34 -16.06
CA PRO A 25 -8.11 -22.75 -14.82
C PRO A 25 -6.79 -22.02 -15.09
N GLY A 26 -6.56 -20.82 -14.55
CA GLY A 26 -5.33 -20.08 -14.87
C GLY A 26 -4.04 -20.79 -14.39
N LYS A 27 -4.15 -21.72 -13.42
CA LYS A 27 -3.06 -22.66 -13.08
C LYS A 27 -2.71 -23.60 -14.23
N LEU A 28 -3.71 -24.06 -14.98
CA LEU A 28 -3.52 -24.90 -16.16
C LEU A 28 -3.04 -24.06 -17.34
N LEU A 29 -3.61 -22.86 -17.54
CA LEU A 29 -3.14 -21.92 -18.56
C LEU A 29 -1.65 -21.59 -18.37
N TRP A 30 -1.24 -21.25 -17.15
CA TRP A 30 0.15 -20.97 -16.82
C TRP A 30 1.10 -22.14 -17.13
N LYS A 31 0.71 -23.37 -16.75
CA LYS A 31 1.54 -24.56 -16.97
C LYS A 31 1.66 -24.94 -18.45
N LEU A 32 0.62 -24.68 -19.23
CA LEU A 32 0.57 -25.06 -20.65
C LEU A 32 1.17 -23.99 -21.56
N ASP A 33 0.92 -22.72 -21.26
CA ASP A 33 1.42 -21.59 -22.03
C ASP A 33 1.72 -20.41 -21.08
N PRO A 34 2.96 -20.33 -20.56
CA PRO A 34 3.39 -19.18 -19.79
C PRO A 34 3.24 -17.87 -20.56
N SER A 35 3.43 -17.87 -21.89
CA SER A 35 3.34 -16.65 -22.72
C SER A 35 1.90 -16.10 -22.83
N ALA A 36 0.91 -16.89 -22.45
CA ALA A 36 -0.49 -16.46 -22.42
C ALA A 36 -0.70 -15.27 -21.47
N VAL A 37 0.05 -15.17 -20.38
CA VAL A 37 -0.06 -14.03 -19.44
C VAL A 37 0.33 -12.72 -20.13
N ASP A 38 1.39 -12.75 -20.92
CA ASP A 38 1.91 -11.62 -21.68
C ASP A 38 0.90 -11.17 -22.76
N GLU A 39 0.26 -12.12 -23.44
CA GLU A 39 -0.83 -11.85 -24.39
C GLU A 39 -2.06 -11.25 -23.72
N LEU A 40 -2.47 -11.81 -22.58
CA LEU A 40 -3.61 -11.30 -21.82
C LEU A 40 -3.35 -9.88 -21.30
N ALA A 41 -2.12 -9.60 -20.88
CA ALA A 41 -1.72 -8.26 -20.44
C ALA A 41 -1.80 -7.22 -21.56
N ARG A 42 -1.35 -7.57 -22.76
CA ARG A 42 -1.37 -6.69 -23.95
C ARG A 42 -2.77 -6.32 -24.42
N ARG A 43 -3.80 -7.09 -24.02
CA ARG A 43 -5.20 -6.77 -24.34
C ARG A 43 -5.77 -5.62 -23.52
N LEU A 44 -5.12 -5.24 -22.42
CA LEU A 44 -5.58 -4.15 -21.55
C LEU A 44 -5.16 -2.80 -22.16
N PRO A 45 -6.09 -1.95 -22.63
CA PRO A 45 -5.77 -0.66 -23.24
C PRO A 45 -4.96 0.28 -22.34
N LEU A 46 -5.17 0.20 -21.02
CA LEU A 46 -4.45 1.00 -20.03
C LEU A 46 -3.32 0.23 -19.34
N GLY A 47 -3.03 -0.99 -19.79
CA GLY A 47 -2.00 -1.87 -19.23
C GLY A 47 -2.35 -2.38 -17.83
N SER A 48 -1.32 -2.58 -17.00
CA SER A 48 -1.46 -3.09 -15.63
C SER A 48 -0.82 -2.18 -14.58
N ALA A 49 -1.39 -2.20 -13.38
CA ALA A 49 -0.86 -1.61 -12.16
C ALA A 49 -0.74 -2.69 -11.08
N LEU A 50 0.44 -2.82 -10.47
CA LEU A 50 0.72 -3.84 -9.45
C LEU A 50 0.77 -3.23 -8.06
N VAL A 51 0.30 -3.99 -7.06
CA VAL A 51 0.43 -3.65 -5.64
C VAL A 51 1.10 -4.80 -4.92
N SER A 52 2.21 -4.53 -4.22
CA SER A 52 2.91 -5.53 -3.41
C SER A 52 3.43 -4.94 -2.10
N ALA A 53 3.46 -5.77 -1.08
CA ALA A 53 3.84 -5.47 0.31
C ALA A 53 3.83 -6.80 1.06
N THR A 54 4.50 -6.95 2.19
CA THR A 54 4.23 -8.14 3.03
C THR A 54 2.84 -8.00 3.67
N ASN A 55 2.52 -6.82 4.19
CA ASN A 55 1.25 -6.52 4.85
C ASN A 55 0.41 -5.49 4.09
N GLY A 56 -0.92 -5.67 4.13
CA GLY A 56 -1.87 -4.68 3.62
C GLY A 56 -2.05 -4.63 2.10
N LYS A 57 -1.51 -5.61 1.35
CA LYS A 57 -1.70 -5.75 -0.11
C LYS A 57 -3.17 -5.69 -0.51
N THR A 58 -3.97 -6.57 0.07
CA THR A 58 -5.39 -6.75 -0.27
C THR A 58 -6.23 -5.53 0.09
N THR A 59 -6.01 -4.95 1.27
CA THR A 59 -6.69 -3.71 1.67
C THR A 59 -6.36 -2.57 0.71
N THR A 60 -5.08 -2.41 0.35
CA THR A 60 -4.63 -1.36 -0.57
C THR A 60 -5.22 -1.55 -1.96
N ALA A 61 -5.18 -2.78 -2.50
CA ALA A 61 -5.76 -3.11 -3.80
C ALA A 61 -7.28 -2.91 -3.82
N ALA A 62 -7.99 -3.31 -2.77
CA ALA A 62 -9.43 -3.10 -2.64
C ALA A 62 -9.80 -1.60 -2.57
N MET A 63 -9.05 -0.80 -1.82
CA MET A 63 -9.25 0.66 -1.76
C MET A 63 -9.00 1.31 -3.13
N ALA A 64 -7.90 0.95 -3.79
CA ALA A 64 -7.59 1.43 -5.14
C ALA A 64 -8.68 1.01 -6.15
N ALA A 65 -9.19 -0.21 -6.08
CA ALA A 65 -10.28 -0.68 -6.91
C ALA A 65 -11.56 0.12 -6.66
N GLY A 66 -11.91 0.40 -5.41
CA GLY A 66 -13.06 1.23 -5.04
C GLY A 66 -12.98 2.65 -5.63
N ILE A 67 -11.78 3.22 -5.72
CA ILE A 67 -11.55 4.54 -6.33
C ILE A 67 -11.75 4.49 -7.86
N LEU A 68 -11.30 3.42 -8.50
CA LEU A 68 -11.21 3.33 -9.96
C LEU A 68 -12.45 2.74 -10.63
N ARG A 69 -13.23 1.88 -9.95
CA ARG A 69 -14.40 1.19 -10.52
C ARG A 69 -15.49 2.11 -11.08
N GLY A 70 -15.60 3.34 -10.57
CA GLY A 70 -16.54 4.35 -11.12
C GLY A 70 -16.06 5.03 -12.40
N LYS A 71 -14.84 4.71 -12.88
CA LYS A 71 -14.19 5.36 -14.03
C LYS A 71 -13.63 4.36 -15.04
N LEU A 72 -13.24 3.17 -14.60
CA LEU A 72 -12.56 2.17 -15.39
C LEU A 72 -13.10 0.78 -15.07
N ARG A 73 -13.20 -0.07 -16.09
CA ARG A 73 -13.41 -1.52 -15.91
C ARG A 73 -12.09 -2.17 -15.50
N LEU A 74 -12.09 -2.92 -14.39
CA LEU A 74 -10.87 -3.46 -13.80
C LEU A 74 -10.80 -4.99 -13.90
N ALA A 75 -9.63 -5.52 -14.23
CA ALA A 75 -9.24 -6.87 -13.87
C ALA A 75 -8.58 -6.82 -12.48
N HIS A 76 -9.31 -7.25 -11.45
CA HIS A 76 -8.88 -7.15 -10.04
C HIS A 76 -9.04 -8.50 -9.33
N ASN A 77 -7.95 -9.02 -8.77
CA ASN A 77 -7.87 -10.33 -8.13
C ASN A 77 -8.29 -10.27 -6.65
N SER A 78 -9.54 -9.89 -6.37
CA SER A 78 -10.06 -9.66 -5.01
C SER A 78 -10.15 -10.90 -4.09
N SER A 79 -9.76 -12.07 -4.57
CA SER A 79 -9.81 -13.34 -3.82
C SER A 79 -8.48 -13.71 -3.18
N GLY A 80 -7.47 -12.83 -3.15
CA GLY A 80 -6.14 -13.19 -2.64
C GLY A 80 -5.28 -13.98 -3.62
N ALA A 81 -5.69 -14.10 -4.89
CA ALA A 81 -5.00 -14.89 -5.90
C ALA A 81 -3.77 -14.13 -6.44
N ASN A 82 -2.77 -13.94 -5.58
CA ASN A 82 -1.64 -13.02 -5.72
C ASN A 82 -0.39 -13.65 -6.37
N LEU A 83 -0.44 -14.94 -6.70
CA LEU A 83 0.60 -15.64 -7.48
C LEU A 83 0.36 -15.49 -8.99
N VAL A 84 1.37 -15.82 -9.80
CA VAL A 84 1.34 -15.73 -11.26
C VAL A 84 0.10 -16.41 -11.88
N SER A 85 -0.27 -17.58 -11.38
CA SER A 85 -1.46 -18.33 -11.86
C SER A 85 -2.78 -17.66 -11.49
N GLY A 86 -2.82 -16.96 -10.36
CA GLY A 86 -3.96 -16.15 -9.92
C GLY A 86 -4.15 -14.94 -10.82
N VAL A 87 -3.06 -14.21 -11.08
CA VAL A 87 -3.00 -13.11 -12.05
C VAL A 87 -3.50 -13.57 -13.43
N ALA A 88 -2.99 -14.70 -13.93
CA ALA A 88 -3.43 -15.27 -15.20
C ALA A 88 -4.94 -15.55 -15.23
N SER A 89 -5.48 -16.15 -14.16
CA SER A 89 -6.91 -16.46 -14.03
C SER A 89 -7.75 -15.18 -14.06
N THR A 90 -7.32 -14.14 -13.35
CA THR A 90 -8.01 -12.85 -13.29
C THR A 90 -8.05 -12.17 -14.65
N LEU A 91 -6.92 -12.12 -15.37
CA LEU A 91 -6.85 -11.54 -16.71
C LEU A 91 -7.68 -12.32 -17.73
N LEU A 92 -7.71 -13.65 -17.61
CA LEU A 92 -8.51 -14.50 -18.48
C LEU A 92 -10.02 -14.29 -18.29
N ALA A 93 -10.46 -14.11 -17.03
CA ALA A 93 -11.86 -13.92 -16.67
C ALA A 93 -12.35 -12.50 -17.03
N ALA A 94 -11.53 -11.48 -16.81
CA ALA A 94 -11.90 -10.07 -16.99
C ALA A 94 -11.69 -9.60 -18.44
N ARG A 95 -12.45 -10.18 -19.39
CA ARG A 95 -12.27 -9.96 -20.85
C ARG A 95 -12.44 -8.52 -21.32
N ASP A 96 -13.24 -7.79 -20.57
CA ASP A 96 -13.68 -6.42 -20.84
C ASP A 96 -12.95 -5.40 -19.95
N ALA A 97 -11.87 -5.80 -19.26
CA ALA A 97 -11.11 -4.87 -18.44
C ALA A 97 -10.32 -3.87 -19.28
N GLU A 98 -10.26 -2.63 -18.79
CA GLU A 98 -9.42 -1.57 -19.34
C GLU A 98 -8.04 -1.55 -18.68
N LEU A 99 -8.02 -1.83 -17.38
CA LEU A 99 -6.82 -1.81 -16.54
C LEU A 99 -6.76 -3.07 -15.67
N GLY A 100 -5.59 -3.70 -15.60
CA GLY A 100 -5.30 -4.73 -14.61
C GLY A 100 -4.83 -4.09 -13.31
N LEU A 101 -5.63 -4.15 -12.24
CA LEU A 101 -5.22 -3.72 -10.90
C LEU A 101 -4.98 -4.98 -10.06
N LEU A 102 -3.72 -5.37 -9.92
CA LEU A 102 -3.36 -6.69 -9.44
C LEU A 102 -2.56 -6.59 -8.14
N GLU A 103 -3.05 -7.23 -7.08
CA GLU A 103 -2.21 -7.53 -5.93
C GLU A 103 -1.30 -8.71 -6.26
N VAL A 104 -0.02 -8.58 -5.90
CA VAL A 104 1.00 -9.59 -6.24
C VAL A 104 1.82 -9.90 -5.00
N ASP A 105 2.02 -11.19 -4.76
CA ASP A 105 2.90 -11.71 -3.73
C ASP A 105 4.34 -11.19 -3.88
N GLU A 106 5.02 -10.92 -2.78
CA GLU A 106 6.37 -10.35 -2.77
C GLU A 106 7.40 -11.21 -3.50
N ALA A 107 7.26 -12.55 -3.47
CA ALA A 107 8.15 -13.47 -4.17
C ALA A 107 7.77 -13.60 -5.66
N ALA A 108 6.50 -13.43 -6.00
CA ALA A 108 6.02 -13.49 -7.38
C ALA A 108 6.22 -12.17 -8.15
N LEU A 109 6.39 -11.05 -7.46
CA LEU A 109 6.47 -9.71 -8.06
C LEU A 109 7.48 -9.61 -9.22
N PRO A 110 8.74 -10.09 -9.11
CA PRO A 110 9.69 -9.95 -10.21
C PRO A 110 9.23 -10.61 -11.51
N GLU A 111 8.70 -11.83 -11.41
CA GLU A 111 8.22 -12.59 -12.57
C GLU A 111 6.97 -11.95 -13.19
N VAL A 112 6.02 -11.51 -12.35
CA VAL A 112 4.81 -10.84 -12.82
C VAL A 112 5.14 -9.49 -13.47
N ALA A 113 6.03 -8.70 -12.87
CA ALA A 113 6.45 -7.40 -13.41
C ALA A 113 7.11 -7.54 -14.79
N ARG A 114 8.00 -8.54 -14.95
CA ARG A 114 8.67 -8.81 -16.23
C ARG A 114 7.70 -9.16 -17.36
N ARG A 115 6.66 -9.94 -17.05
CA ARG A 115 5.64 -10.38 -18.03
C ARG A 115 4.64 -9.30 -18.36
N LEU A 116 4.12 -8.62 -17.34
CA LEU A 116 3.06 -7.63 -17.52
C LEU A 116 3.58 -6.27 -17.98
N ARG A 117 4.88 -5.98 -17.78
CA ARG A 117 5.51 -4.67 -18.03
C ARG A 117 4.60 -3.52 -17.55
N PRO A 118 4.30 -3.47 -16.25
CA PRO A 118 3.21 -2.66 -15.72
C PRO A 118 3.47 -1.16 -15.90
N ARG A 119 2.39 -0.40 -16.10
CA ARG A 119 2.42 1.07 -16.15
C ARG A 119 2.66 1.68 -14.78
N ALA A 120 2.31 0.96 -13.71
CA ALA A 120 2.55 1.39 -12.34
C ALA A 120 2.86 0.21 -11.41
N VAL A 121 3.73 0.42 -10.42
CA VAL A 121 4.01 -0.52 -9.34
C VAL A 121 3.97 0.24 -8.02
N CYS A 122 3.14 -0.22 -7.07
CA CYS A 122 3.02 0.32 -5.73
C CYS A 122 3.60 -0.67 -4.71
N LEU A 123 4.62 -0.24 -3.97
CA LEU A 123 5.34 -1.04 -2.99
C LEU A 123 5.13 -0.46 -1.59
N GLY A 124 4.56 -1.27 -0.69
CA GLY A 124 4.06 -0.82 0.61
C GLY A 124 5.03 -0.99 1.77
N ASN A 125 5.40 -2.22 2.10
CA ASN A 125 6.28 -2.52 3.24
C ASN A 125 6.87 -3.91 3.11
N LEU A 126 7.97 -4.15 3.82
CA LEU A 126 8.59 -5.45 3.96
C LEU A 126 8.81 -5.74 5.45
N PHE A 127 8.01 -6.64 6.00
CA PHE A 127 8.11 -7.19 7.35
C PHE A 127 8.44 -8.68 7.31
N ARG A 128 9.02 -9.21 8.38
CA ARG A 128 9.22 -10.66 8.52
C ARG A 128 7.88 -11.32 8.83
N ASP A 129 7.49 -12.29 8.01
CA ASP A 129 6.23 -13.02 8.17
C ASP A 129 6.37 -14.24 9.11
N GLN A 130 7.59 -14.76 9.30
CA GLN A 130 7.91 -15.83 10.25
C GLN A 130 9.30 -15.59 10.88
N LEU A 131 9.43 -15.88 12.19
CA LEU A 131 10.63 -15.57 13.00
C LEU A 131 11.86 -16.45 12.66
N ASP A 132 11.66 -17.57 11.96
CA ASP A 132 12.69 -18.58 11.64
C ASP A 132 13.42 -18.31 10.31
N ARG A 133 13.00 -17.31 9.54
CA ARG A 133 13.53 -17.02 8.19
C ARG A 133 14.57 -15.90 8.18
N TYR A 134 15.72 -16.14 8.81
CA TYR A 134 16.85 -15.21 8.72
C TYR A 134 17.31 -15.03 7.26
N GLY A 135 17.36 -13.79 6.78
CA GLY A 135 17.86 -13.42 5.44
C GLY A 135 16.83 -13.38 4.32
N GLU A 136 15.59 -13.84 4.54
CA GLU A 136 14.57 -13.80 3.47
C GLU A 136 14.12 -12.38 3.13
N LEU A 137 14.07 -11.47 4.11
CA LEU A 137 13.64 -10.10 3.89
C LEU A 137 14.62 -9.35 2.96
N GLU A 138 15.91 -9.50 3.22
CA GLU A 138 16.98 -8.91 2.41
C GLU A 138 17.02 -9.50 1.01
N LEU A 139 16.72 -10.80 0.87
CA LEU A 139 16.59 -11.47 -0.43
C LEU A 139 15.40 -10.93 -1.23
N VAL A 140 14.24 -10.77 -0.60
CA VAL A 140 13.04 -10.18 -1.23
C VAL A 140 13.33 -8.74 -1.64
N ALA A 141 13.92 -7.92 -0.77
CA ALA A 141 14.31 -6.55 -1.07
C ALA A 141 15.31 -6.48 -2.24
N GLY A 142 16.28 -7.40 -2.29
CA GLY A 142 17.23 -7.54 -3.40
C GLY A 142 16.54 -7.86 -4.73
N ARG A 143 15.60 -8.81 -4.72
CA ARG A 143 14.79 -9.16 -5.90
C ARG A 143 13.90 -8.02 -6.36
N TRP A 144 13.30 -7.27 -5.42
CA TRP A 144 12.52 -6.08 -5.73
C TRP A 144 13.37 -4.99 -6.36
N ARG A 145 14.60 -4.76 -5.87
CA ARG A 145 15.55 -3.81 -6.48
C ARG A 145 15.84 -4.17 -7.93
N ALA A 146 16.18 -5.43 -8.21
CA ALA A 146 16.40 -5.89 -9.58
C ALA A 146 15.15 -5.71 -10.46
N ALA A 147 13.97 -6.11 -9.95
CA ALA A 147 12.71 -5.93 -10.67
C ALA A 147 12.41 -4.46 -10.98
N VAL A 148 12.65 -3.55 -10.02
CA VAL A 148 12.48 -2.11 -10.19
C VAL A 148 13.46 -1.54 -11.21
N GLN A 149 14.69 -2.04 -11.29
CA GLN A 149 15.65 -1.65 -12.33
C GLN A 149 15.21 -2.10 -13.73
N GLU A 150 14.57 -3.28 -13.83
CA GLU A 150 14.07 -3.85 -15.08
C GLU A 150 12.73 -3.27 -15.56
N LEU A 151 11.99 -2.53 -14.71
CA LEU A 151 10.73 -1.92 -15.12
C LEU A 151 10.95 -0.92 -16.29
N PRO A 152 9.98 -0.80 -17.22
CA PRO A 152 10.01 0.25 -18.24
C PRO A 152 10.31 1.64 -17.67
N THR A 153 11.02 2.48 -18.42
CA THR A 153 11.46 3.80 -17.95
C THR A 153 10.28 4.74 -17.66
N ASP A 154 9.16 4.55 -18.35
CA ASP A 154 7.90 5.29 -18.18
C ASP A 154 6.97 4.68 -17.12
N SER A 155 7.33 3.54 -16.52
CA SER A 155 6.56 2.94 -15.42
C SER A 155 6.66 3.81 -14.17
N ALA A 156 5.49 4.15 -13.62
CA ALA A 156 5.40 4.87 -12.35
C ALA A 156 5.69 3.94 -11.17
N LEU A 157 6.67 4.30 -10.36
CA LEU A 157 7.00 3.61 -9.11
C LEU A 157 6.45 4.39 -7.92
N VAL A 158 5.57 3.77 -7.14
CA VAL A 158 5.03 4.33 -5.90
C VAL A 158 5.61 3.55 -4.73
N VAL A 159 6.33 4.21 -3.83
CA VAL A 159 7.03 3.56 -2.71
C VAL A 159 6.68 4.21 -1.38
N ASN A 160 6.58 3.41 -0.34
CA ASN A 160 6.51 3.89 1.02
C ASN A 160 7.88 4.39 1.48
N GLY A 161 8.02 5.68 1.74
CA GLY A 161 9.24 6.28 2.26
C GLY A 161 9.52 5.93 3.71
N ASP A 162 8.51 5.46 4.45
CA ASP A 162 8.65 5.16 5.88
C ASP A 162 9.38 3.84 6.12
N ASP A 163 9.42 2.95 5.13
CA ASP A 163 10.15 1.69 5.18
C ASP A 163 11.57 1.87 4.60
N PRO A 164 12.66 1.61 5.36
CA PRO A 164 14.01 1.78 4.87
C PRO A 164 14.36 0.97 3.63
N GLN A 165 13.84 -0.25 3.49
CA GLN A 165 14.12 -1.11 2.34
C GLN A 165 13.34 -0.63 1.11
N VAL A 166 12.04 -0.34 1.28
CA VAL A 166 11.16 0.03 0.17
C VAL A 166 11.41 1.46 -0.31
N GLY A 167 11.55 2.41 0.60
CA GLY A 167 11.83 3.81 0.27
C GLY A 167 13.14 3.99 -0.50
N ASP A 168 14.10 3.10 -0.26
CA ASP A 168 15.39 3.08 -0.94
C ASP A 168 15.31 2.66 -2.41
N LEU A 169 14.36 1.79 -2.78
CA LEU A 169 14.12 1.36 -4.17
C LEU A 169 13.83 2.53 -5.10
N GLY A 170 13.24 3.60 -4.56
CA GLY A 170 12.93 4.80 -5.28
C GLY A 170 14.15 5.67 -5.65
N ARG A 171 15.31 5.46 -5.05
CA ARG A 171 16.49 6.33 -5.25
C ARG A 171 17.14 6.17 -6.61
N GLU A 172 16.99 5.00 -7.24
CA GLU A 172 17.59 4.67 -8.54
C GLU A 172 16.72 5.14 -9.72
N ARG A 173 15.48 5.57 -9.46
CA ARG A 173 14.58 6.11 -10.48
C ARG A 173 14.67 7.63 -10.55
N GLY A 174 14.62 8.16 -11.78
CA GLY A 174 14.67 9.59 -12.04
C GLY A 174 13.50 10.36 -11.40
N PRO A 175 13.69 11.65 -11.08
CA PRO A 175 12.59 12.51 -10.66
C PRO A 175 11.45 12.49 -11.70
N GLY A 176 10.21 12.24 -11.27
CA GLY A 176 9.01 12.21 -12.14
C GLY A 176 8.47 10.82 -12.50
N THR A 177 9.26 9.76 -12.36
CA THR A 177 8.79 8.36 -12.52
C THR A 177 8.63 7.64 -11.19
N ARG A 178 8.84 8.37 -10.09
CA ARG A 178 8.69 7.92 -8.72
C ARG A 178 7.74 8.84 -7.95
N THR A 179 6.96 8.25 -7.05
CA THR A 179 6.20 8.94 -6.00
C THR A 179 6.46 8.28 -4.67
N VAL A 180 6.94 9.04 -3.70
CA VAL A 180 7.16 8.58 -2.32
C VAL A 180 5.97 8.98 -1.46
N PHE A 181 5.36 8.03 -0.76
CA PHE A 181 4.33 8.32 0.22
C PHE A 181 4.79 8.00 1.64
N GLY A 182 4.17 8.62 2.64
CA GLY A 182 4.45 8.33 4.05
C GLY A 182 3.58 9.14 5.00
N VAL A 183 3.76 8.88 6.29
CA VAL A 183 3.03 9.55 7.38
C VAL A 183 3.85 10.68 7.99
N ASP A 184 3.21 11.82 8.24
CA ASP A 184 3.79 12.97 8.93
C ASP A 184 2.77 13.50 9.95
N ASP A 185 2.48 12.67 10.94
CA ASP A 185 1.57 13.00 12.03
C ASP A 185 2.16 12.53 13.37
N PRO A 186 2.85 13.42 14.10
CA PRO A 186 3.45 13.08 15.39
C PRO A 186 2.45 12.53 16.42
N ARG A 187 1.15 12.80 16.26
CA ARG A 187 0.11 12.26 17.16
C ARG A 187 -0.09 10.76 17.01
N GLN A 188 0.35 10.19 15.89
CA GLN A 188 0.34 8.75 15.62
C GLN A 188 1.69 8.09 15.92
N ALA A 189 2.71 8.86 16.31
CA ALA A 189 4.04 8.33 16.60
C ALA A 189 4.07 7.63 17.96
N HIS A 190 4.74 6.49 18.01
CA HIS A 190 5.08 5.78 19.22
C HIS A 190 6.31 6.43 19.89
N PRO A 191 6.36 6.51 21.23
CA PRO A 191 7.48 7.10 21.96
C PRO A 191 8.81 6.36 21.80
N ALA A 192 8.77 5.10 21.36
CA ALA A 192 9.95 4.29 21.10
C ALA A 192 9.65 3.27 19.99
N LEU A 193 10.72 2.80 19.33
CA LEU A 193 10.61 1.75 18.32
C LEU A 193 9.99 0.49 18.95
N GLN A 194 8.95 -0.04 18.31
CA GLN A 194 8.28 -1.23 18.81
C GLN A 194 9.19 -2.48 18.68
N HIS A 195 8.93 -3.49 19.50
CA HIS A 195 9.72 -4.74 19.50
C HIS A 195 9.72 -5.41 18.12
N ALA A 196 8.57 -5.39 17.42
CA ALA A 196 8.34 -5.96 16.08
C ALA A 196 8.95 -5.17 14.91
N ALA A 197 9.95 -4.33 15.14
CA ALA A 197 10.64 -3.61 14.07
C ALA A 197 11.72 -4.50 13.42
N ASP A 198 11.66 -4.69 12.12
CA ASP A 198 12.58 -5.61 11.43
C ASP A 198 13.79 -4.89 10.84
N SER A 199 13.58 -3.70 10.28
CA SER A 199 14.62 -2.86 9.66
C SER A 199 15.17 -1.81 10.63
N LYS A 200 15.65 -2.24 11.81
CA LYS A 200 16.25 -1.33 12.81
C LYS A 200 17.67 -0.88 12.44
N TRP A 201 18.33 -1.62 11.56
CA TRP A 201 19.72 -1.41 11.16
C TRP A 201 19.81 -0.82 9.77
N CYS A 202 20.81 0.03 9.56
CA CYS A 202 21.01 0.72 8.32
C CYS A 202 21.33 -0.24 7.17
N ILE A 203 20.54 -0.18 6.11
CA ILE A 203 20.69 -1.03 4.92
C ILE A 203 21.94 -0.71 4.08
N ARG A 204 22.71 0.30 4.49
CA ARG A 204 23.96 0.72 3.84
C ARG A 204 25.20 0.35 4.64
N CYS A 205 25.19 0.57 5.96
CA CYS A 205 26.39 0.43 6.80
C CYS A 205 26.17 -0.41 8.07
N GLY A 206 24.96 -0.92 8.30
CA GLY A 206 24.65 -1.75 9.47
C GLY A 206 24.49 -1.01 10.79
N THR A 207 24.74 0.30 10.86
CA THR A 207 24.52 1.11 12.08
C THR A 207 23.03 1.21 12.40
N ALA A 208 22.64 1.16 13.68
CA ALA A 208 21.24 1.33 14.07
C ALA A 208 20.68 2.68 13.59
N TYR A 209 19.46 2.68 13.06
CA TYR A 209 18.77 3.92 12.71
C TYR A 209 18.27 4.65 13.97
N GLU A 210 18.32 5.97 13.92
CA GLU A 210 17.59 6.86 14.82
C GLU A 210 16.25 7.24 14.18
N TYR A 211 15.19 7.32 14.97
CA TYR A 211 13.85 7.66 14.49
C TYR A 211 13.38 8.96 15.14
N ALA A 212 13.02 9.96 14.32
CA ALA A 212 12.33 11.17 14.79
C ALA A 212 10.85 10.88 15.10
N ALA A 213 10.24 9.96 14.35
CA ALA A 213 8.91 9.43 14.59
C ALA A 213 8.88 7.96 14.15
N ALA A 214 8.38 7.06 15.00
CA ALA A 214 8.14 5.66 14.65
C ALA A 214 6.64 5.39 14.68
N TYR A 215 6.05 4.86 13.61
CA TYR A 215 4.61 4.65 13.52
C TYR A 215 4.23 3.19 13.81
N ILE A 216 4.70 2.26 12.96
CA ILE A 216 4.40 0.83 13.08
C ILE A 216 5.69 0.05 12.80
N GLY A 217 6.17 -0.73 13.77
CA GLY A 217 7.42 -1.48 13.62
C GLY A 217 8.58 -0.55 13.22
N HIS A 218 9.23 -0.82 12.08
CA HIS A 218 10.31 0.01 11.52
C HIS A 218 9.83 1.10 10.57
N LEU A 219 8.52 1.29 10.40
CA LEU A 219 7.99 2.35 9.56
C LEU A 219 8.05 3.69 10.30
N GLY A 220 8.80 4.65 9.76
CA GLY A 220 8.89 5.96 10.38
C GLY A 220 9.88 6.91 9.73
N ASP A 221 10.11 8.03 10.39
CA ASP A 221 11.10 9.03 10.02
C ASP A 221 12.48 8.63 10.56
N TYR A 222 13.18 7.81 9.77
CA TYR A 222 14.47 7.23 10.14
C TYR A 222 15.66 8.00 9.56
N ARG A 223 16.79 7.99 10.29
CA ARG A 223 18.08 8.51 9.84
C ARG A 223 19.23 7.69 10.43
N CYS A 224 20.22 7.38 9.61
CA CYS A 224 21.45 6.73 10.04
C CYS A 224 22.46 7.79 10.49
N PRO A 225 22.93 7.75 11.76
CA PRO A 225 23.90 8.73 12.26
C PRO A 225 25.29 8.56 11.65
N ALA A 226 25.64 7.36 11.16
CA ALA A 226 26.98 7.06 10.63
C ALA A 226 27.15 7.43 9.15
N CYS A 227 26.24 7.00 8.27
CA CYS A 227 26.39 7.17 6.82
C CYS A 227 25.40 8.18 6.21
N GLY A 228 24.48 8.73 7.00
CA GLY A 228 23.50 9.71 6.55
C GLY A 228 22.35 9.16 5.69
N HIS A 229 22.28 7.84 5.45
CA HIS A 229 21.10 7.24 4.84
C HIS A 229 19.86 7.54 5.69
N ALA A 230 18.80 8.03 5.06
CA ALA A 230 17.62 8.51 5.77
C ALA A 230 16.36 8.29 4.93
N ARG A 231 15.22 8.52 5.56
CA ARG A 231 13.91 8.58 4.89
C ARG A 231 13.97 9.53 3.69
N PRO A 232 13.54 9.10 2.49
CA PRO A 232 13.46 10.00 1.35
C PRO A 232 12.39 11.09 1.56
N PRO A 233 12.54 12.27 0.94
CA PRO A 233 11.49 13.28 0.93
C PRO A 233 10.17 12.70 0.39
N LEU A 234 9.06 13.07 1.03
CA LEU A 234 7.73 12.57 0.69
C LEU A 234 7.06 13.45 -0.36
N ASP A 235 6.45 12.81 -1.35
CA ASP A 235 5.61 13.46 -2.36
C ASP A 235 4.14 13.46 -1.94
N VAL A 236 3.67 12.38 -1.30
CA VAL A 236 2.30 12.22 -0.79
C VAL A 236 2.36 12.01 0.71
N VAL A 237 1.78 12.95 1.46
CA VAL A 237 1.89 12.93 2.92
C VAL A 237 0.53 12.76 3.56
N ALA A 238 0.41 11.79 4.46
CA ALA A 238 -0.76 11.65 5.34
C ALA A 238 -0.53 12.44 6.63
N ARG A 239 -1.46 13.36 6.94
CA ARG A 239 -1.47 14.19 8.15
C ARG A 239 -2.88 14.25 8.73
N GLU A 240 -3.00 14.72 9.96
CA GLU A 240 -4.31 14.89 10.59
C GLU A 240 -5.10 13.56 10.64
N ILE A 241 -4.42 12.46 10.99
CA ILE A 241 -4.99 11.12 11.01
C ILE A 241 -5.88 10.97 12.25
N GLU A 242 -7.12 10.52 12.03
CA GLU A 242 -8.09 10.16 13.06
C GLU A 242 -8.58 8.72 12.82
N LEU A 243 -8.43 7.87 13.83
CA LEU A 243 -8.82 6.46 13.74
C LEU A 243 -10.18 6.26 14.42
N GLY A 244 -11.19 5.88 13.66
CA GLY A 244 -12.53 5.50 14.14
C GLY A 244 -12.66 4.00 14.39
N GLY A 245 -11.64 3.38 14.99
CA GLY A 245 -11.56 1.92 15.15
C GLY A 245 -11.30 1.17 13.82
N ILE A 246 -11.77 -0.08 13.73
CA ILE A 246 -11.60 -0.93 12.52
C ILE A 246 -12.52 -0.54 11.35
N GLU A 247 -13.51 0.31 11.60
CA GLU A 247 -14.56 0.62 10.62
C GLU A 247 -14.16 1.77 9.68
N ARG A 248 -13.47 2.79 10.21
CA ARG A 248 -13.20 4.05 9.49
C ARG A 248 -11.90 4.68 9.94
N GLY A 249 -11.20 5.31 9.00
CA GLY A 249 -10.08 6.20 9.26
C GLY A 249 -10.23 7.47 8.45
N TYR A 250 -9.91 8.61 9.04
CA TYR A 250 -9.89 9.92 8.37
C TYR A 250 -8.46 10.43 8.33
N TRP A 251 -8.06 11.02 7.21
CA TRP A 251 -6.78 11.70 7.11
C TRP A 251 -6.82 12.79 6.04
N SER A 252 -6.04 13.84 6.26
CA SER A 252 -5.73 14.79 5.21
C SER A 252 -4.53 14.26 4.40
N SER A 253 -4.59 14.42 3.08
CA SER A 253 -3.45 14.13 2.23
C SER A 253 -3.05 15.38 1.44
N SER A 254 -1.75 15.58 1.29
CA SER A 254 -1.24 16.64 0.42
C SER A 254 -0.19 16.07 -0.52
N ARG A 255 -0.28 16.45 -1.80
CA ARG A 255 0.90 16.47 -2.67
C ARG A 255 1.57 17.83 -2.50
N SER A 256 2.90 17.89 -2.51
CA SER A 256 3.68 19.12 -2.37
C SER A 256 2.91 20.36 -2.88
N THR A 257 2.45 21.16 -1.91
CA THR A 257 1.68 22.43 -2.01
C THR A 257 0.15 22.41 -2.23
N THR A 258 -0.53 21.27 -2.42
CA THR A 258 -2.01 21.22 -2.49
C THR A 258 -2.60 20.28 -1.44
N ARG A 259 -3.36 20.84 -0.48
CA ARG A 259 -4.08 20.12 0.58
C ARG A 259 -5.41 19.59 0.06
N ARG A 260 -5.64 18.27 0.11
CA ARG A 260 -6.94 17.65 -0.20
C ARG A 260 -7.35 16.74 0.96
N LEU A 261 -8.38 17.16 1.70
CA LEU A 261 -9.07 16.30 2.67
C LEU A 261 -9.73 15.14 1.92
N THR A 262 -9.46 13.90 2.36
CA THR A 262 -10.00 12.69 1.73
C THR A 262 -10.69 11.85 2.81
N GLU A 263 -11.99 11.68 2.70
CA GLU A 263 -12.80 10.85 3.60
C GLU A 263 -13.02 9.46 2.98
N ARG A 264 -12.73 8.37 3.72
CA ARG A 264 -12.97 6.99 3.24
C ARG A 264 -13.34 6.02 4.37
N THR A 265 -14.30 5.17 4.07
CA THR A 265 -14.62 3.95 4.83
C THR A 265 -13.63 2.83 4.46
N CYS A 266 -13.11 2.12 5.48
CA CYS A 266 -12.30 0.94 5.26
C CYS A 266 -13.22 -0.24 4.94
N PRO A 267 -12.96 -1.06 3.89
CA PRO A 267 -13.68 -2.31 3.71
C PRO A 267 -13.32 -3.26 4.85
N GLY A 268 -14.19 -3.37 5.86
CA GLY A 268 -14.10 -4.41 6.87
C GLY A 268 -14.35 -5.78 6.24
N SER A 269 -13.59 -6.78 6.66
CA SER A 269 -13.87 -8.19 6.39
C SER A 269 -15.29 -8.48 6.86
N GLY A 270 -16.20 -8.70 5.90
CA GLY A 270 -17.52 -9.23 6.20
C GLY A 270 -17.36 -10.61 6.81
N THR A 271 -17.40 -10.71 8.13
CA THR A 271 -17.65 -11.96 8.83
C THR A 271 -19.09 -12.34 8.49
N SER A 272 -19.24 -13.34 7.61
CA SER A 272 -20.49 -14.06 7.45
C SER A 272 -20.73 -14.85 8.74
N THR A 273 -21.28 -14.19 9.77
CA THR A 273 -21.86 -14.91 10.90
C THR A 273 -23.22 -15.41 10.46
N SER A 274 -23.27 -16.65 10.00
CA SER A 274 -24.48 -17.46 10.00
C SER A 274 -24.96 -17.58 11.44
N SER A 275 -25.98 -16.81 11.82
CA SER A 275 -26.66 -16.96 13.09
C SER A 275 -27.43 -18.28 13.11
N PRO A 276 -27.28 -19.16 14.11
CA PRO A 276 -28.19 -20.27 14.32
C PRO A 276 -29.51 -19.72 14.86
N SER A 277 -30.60 -20.16 14.25
CA SER A 277 -31.98 -20.00 14.69
C SER A 277 -32.19 -20.54 16.11
N SER A 278 -32.88 -19.78 16.97
CA SER A 278 -33.84 -20.26 18.01
C SER A 278 -34.34 -19.05 18.86
N PRO A 279 -35.40 -19.17 19.67
CA PRO A 279 -36.76 -18.78 19.29
C PRO A 279 -37.30 -17.57 20.08
N ARG A 280 -38.45 -17.07 19.61
CA ARG A 280 -39.28 -15.99 20.16
C ARG A 280 -39.33 -15.96 21.70
N SER A 281 -39.11 -14.78 22.27
CA SER A 281 -39.88 -14.32 23.44
C SER A 281 -40.05 -12.80 23.40
N SER A 282 -41.26 -12.40 23.76
CA SER A 282 -41.85 -11.07 23.77
C SER A 282 -41.28 -10.19 24.89
N GLY A 283 -40.94 -8.94 24.57
CA GLY A 283 -40.62 -7.92 25.57
C GLY A 283 -40.60 -6.53 24.94
N SER A 284 -41.68 -5.78 25.12
CA SER A 284 -41.90 -4.40 24.68
C SER A 284 -41.13 -3.38 25.53
N TRP A 285 -40.41 -2.44 24.90
CA TRP A 285 -40.03 -1.14 25.50
C TRP A 285 -40.08 -0.02 24.43
N PRO A 286 -40.42 1.24 24.81
CA PRO A 286 -40.99 2.27 23.92
C PRO A 286 -39.93 3.13 23.19
N PRO A 287 -40.33 3.97 22.20
CA PRO A 287 -39.39 4.73 21.38
C PRO A 287 -38.96 6.03 22.07
N ALA A 288 -37.66 6.34 22.04
CA ALA A 288 -37.15 7.65 22.37
C ALA A 288 -36.93 8.47 21.08
N THR A 289 -37.78 9.48 20.92
CA THR A 289 -37.74 10.56 19.92
C THR A 289 -36.81 11.70 20.37
N GLY A 290 -36.02 12.29 19.45
CA GLY A 290 -35.38 13.61 19.64
C GLY A 290 -34.28 13.92 18.62
N PRO A 291 -34.09 15.20 18.18
CA PRO A 291 -33.90 15.55 16.76
C PRO A 291 -32.44 15.83 16.33
N PRO A 292 -32.16 15.99 15.01
CA PRO A 292 -30.86 16.39 14.51
C PRO A 292 -30.69 17.90 14.67
N SER A 293 -29.54 18.36 15.15
CA SER A 293 -29.15 19.77 15.05
C SER A 293 -27.79 19.91 14.39
N SER A 294 -27.83 20.56 13.24
CA SER A 294 -26.70 21.15 12.52
C SER A 294 -26.10 22.29 13.32
N ARG A 295 -24.79 22.53 13.17
CA ARG A 295 -24.18 23.87 13.07
C ARG A 295 -22.70 23.74 12.70
N PHE A 296 -22.43 23.93 11.41
CA PHE A 296 -21.16 24.47 10.93
C PHE A 296 -20.95 25.84 11.57
N ALA A 297 -19.85 26.03 12.29
CA ALA A 297 -19.37 27.34 12.71
C ALA A 297 -17.96 27.53 12.12
N LEU A 298 -17.90 28.24 11.00
CA LEU A 298 -16.66 28.87 10.51
C LEU A 298 -16.35 30.05 11.43
N SER A 299 -15.35 29.89 12.29
CA SER A 299 -14.75 31.00 13.03
C SER A 299 -13.43 31.36 12.37
N THR A 300 -13.45 32.41 11.56
CA THR A 300 -12.27 33.17 11.15
C THR A 300 -11.68 33.87 12.38
N ALA A 301 -10.47 33.50 12.79
CA ALA A 301 -9.70 34.25 13.78
C ALA A 301 -8.33 34.60 13.19
N ALA A 302 -8.13 35.91 13.11
CA ALA A 302 -7.01 36.60 12.51
C ALA A 302 -5.70 36.41 13.28
N SER A 303 -4.61 36.56 12.53
CA SER A 303 -3.24 36.67 13.00
C SER A 303 -3.08 37.71 14.12
N THR A 304 -2.34 37.36 15.17
CA THR A 304 -1.65 38.36 15.98
C THR A 304 -0.31 37.81 16.45
N SER A 305 0.74 38.43 15.93
CA SER A 305 2.11 38.28 16.39
C SER A 305 2.25 38.75 17.84
N ARG A 306 2.86 37.95 18.70
CA ARG A 306 3.54 38.46 19.90
C ARG A 306 4.98 37.97 19.93
N ARG A 307 5.87 38.87 19.54
CA ARG A 307 7.25 38.94 20.03
C ARG A 307 7.21 39.16 21.54
N SER A 308 8.00 38.42 22.31
CA SER A 308 8.50 38.91 23.59
C SER A 308 10.02 38.74 23.61
N ARG A 309 10.72 39.87 23.73
CA ARG A 309 12.16 39.95 24.02
C ARG A 309 12.31 40.16 25.52
N SER A 310 13.28 39.42 26.06
CA SER A 310 14.23 39.75 27.13
C SER A 310 13.72 40.19 28.51
N CYS A 311 14.24 39.50 29.53
CA CYS A 311 14.88 40.18 30.66
C CYS A 311 16.14 39.40 31.07
N ARG A 312 17.31 40.02 30.85
CA ARG A 312 18.57 39.71 31.52
C ARG A 312 18.59 40.47 32.84
N SER A 313 19.07 39.84 33.91
CA SER A 313 19.68 40.54 35.04
C SER A 313 20.95 39.80 35.45
N SER A 314 22.08 40.35 35.03
CA SER A 314 23.44 40.05 35.47
C SER A 314 23.81 40.91 36.67
N LYS A 315 24.58 40.38 37.64
CA LYS A 315 25.70 41.07 38.31
C LYS A 315 26.46 40.15 39.31
N PRO A 316 27.68 40.49 39.78
CA PRO A 316 28.90 39.82 39.32
C PRO A 316 29.82 39.34 40.46
N ARG A 317 30.94 38.68 40.12
CA ARG A 317 32.22 38.85 40.84
C ARG A 317 33.41 38.38 40.00
N SER A 318 34.35 39.30 39.81
CA SER A 318 35.70 39.16 39.27
C SER A 318 36.67 38.59 40.31
N ILE A 319 37.78 37.98 39.88
CA ILE A 319 39.19 38.41 40.16
C ILE A 319 40.22 37.40 39.58
N ALA A 320 41.27 37.97 38.95
CA ALA A 320 42.67 37.54 38.69
C ALA A 320 42.97 36.18 38.02
N ARG A 321 43.59 36.14 36.82
CA ARG A 321 45.05 36.24 36.50
C ARG A 321 45.92 35.21 37.21
N SER A 322 46.52 34.28 36.46
CA SER A 322 47.97 34.21 36.17
C SER A 322 48.36 32.86 35.54
N SER A 323 49.22 32.94 34.52
CA SER A 323 50.16 31.90 34.02
C SER A 323 49.59 30.72 33.24
#